data_AF-A0A7Z1TQE3-F1
#
_entry.id   AF-A0A7Z1TQE3-F1
#
_cell.length_a   1.000
_cell.length_b   1.000
_cell.length_c   1.000
_cell.angle_alpha   90.00
_cell.angle_beta   90.00
_cell.angle_gamma   90.00
#
_symmetry.space_group_name_H-M   'P 1'
#
loop_
_entity.id
_entity.type
_entity.pdbx_description
1 polymer ?
#
loop_
_entity_poly.entity_id
_entity_poly.type
_entity_poly.pdbx_seq_one_letter_code
_entity_poly.pdbx_strand_id
1 'polypeptide(L)'
;MRRVEPAYPDLLPITHLVRPGYLPGPRVALDPIRMGVVWEDAPRRILPAEGSVPRDPVRAIVFARVAREREDVLLRLLERGSSALLVLDDPAITPGDLGLEPSPDEARITALLPVLPFPLSDGLRTPTEWQGFRWGAVLGLFPFPGAAEEVERRVTQLKKAGAGFAIAAPLLLTPTDRHRILDGSEGTGLEDRLENCLFHADVGRGLHALERLAGVALHKAGMDPFLPCMVPRGLNPQAVRTAGMLRLWARRLDQSHEESSWGWRLRRAAAALDRLPNDPAALADEDNLRIVPGFDSWVESFTRAIWRGGEPV
;
A
#
# COMPACT_ATOMS: atom_id res chain seq x y z
N MET A 1 -15.74 12.28 -12.09
CA MET A 1 -14.63 11.95 -11.17
C MET A 1 -13.65 11.09 -11.95
N ARG A 2 -12.39 11.51 -12.15
CA ARG A 2 -11.40 10.65 -12.84
C ARG A 2 -11.09 9.47 -11.93
N ARG A 3 -11.23 8.25 -12.44
CA ARG A 3 -10.83 7.03 -11.74
C ARG A 3 -9.34 7.12 -11.45
N VAL A 4 -8.96 6.98 -10.18
CA VAL A 4 -7.54 6.88 -9.80
C VAL A 4 -7.12 5.47 -10.17
N GLU A 5 -6.15 5.35 -11.08
CA GLU A 5 -5.52 4.06 -11.39
C GLU A 5 -4.10 4.09 -10.81
N PRO A 6 -3.89 3.49 -9.61
CA PRO A 6 -2.54 3.26 -9.10
C PRO A 6 -1.77 2.40 -10.10
N ALA A 7 -0.44 2.50 -10.11
CA ALA A 7 0.39 1.56 -10.89
C ALA A 7 0.18 0.11 -10.42
N TYR A 8 -0.20 -0.06 -9.16
CA TYR A 8 -0.59 -1.33 -8.57
C TYR A 8 -1.96 -1.21 -7.89
N PRO A 9 -3.07 -1.23 -8.66
CA PRO A 9 -4.41 -0.94 -8.16
C PRO A 9 -4.89 -1.92 -7.09
N ASP A 10 -4.31 -3.12 -7.06
CA ASP A 10 -4.62 -4.16 -6.09
C ASP A 10 -4.06 -3.88 -4.69
N LEU A 11 -2.99 -3.09 -4.60
CA LEU A 11 -2.27 -2.85 -3.35
C LEU A 11 -2.91 -1.74 -2.52
N LEU A 12 -3.44 -0.72 -3.19
CA LEU A 12 -4.09 0.44 -2.57
C LEU A 12 -5.48 0.61 -3.19
N PRO A 13 -6.55 0.10 -2.57
CA PRO A 13 -7.90 0.14 -3.12
C PRO A 13 -8.56 1.53 -2.95
N ILE A 14 -7.90 2.57 -3.44
CA ILE A 14 -8.30 3.98 -3.29
C ILE A 14 -9.23 4.39 -4.44
N THR A 15 -10.22 5.20 -4.14
CA THR A 15 -11.19 5.74 -5.12
C THR A 15 -11.07 7.25 -5.28
N HIS A 16 -10.37 7.91 -4.37
CA HIS A 16 -10.16 9.35 -4.37
C HIS A 16 -8.71 9.69 -3.99
N LEU A 17 -8.15 10.72 -4.61
CA LEU A 17 -6.75 11.08 -4.52
C LEU A 17 -6.60 12.55 -4.13
N VAL A 18 -6.02 12.78 -2.96
CA VAL A 18 -5.65 14.11 -2.46
C VAL A 18 -4.12 14.13 -2.33
N ARG A 19 -3.45 14.44 -3.44
CA ARG A 19 -1.97 14.45 -3.52
C ARG A 19 -1.41 15.84 -3.70
N PRO A 20 -0.13 16.03 -3.33
CA PRO A 20 0.54 17.24 -3.70
C PRO A 20 0.87 17.23 -5.19
N GLY A 21 1.19 18.41 -5.72
CA GLY A 21 1.69 18.56 -7.08
C GLY A 21 2.93 17.69 -7.30
N TYR A 22 3.82 17.62 -6.31
CA TYR A 22 4.96 16.69 -6.21
C TYR A 22 5.35 16.44 -4.74
N LEU A 23 6.11 15.37 -4.47
CA LEU A 23 6.57 14.93 -3.14
C LEU A 23 8.09 15.11 -2.99
N PRO A 24 8.66 16.34 -3.03
CA PRO A 24 10.08 16.49 -2.80
C PRO A 24 10.40 16.17 -1.33
N GLY A 25 11.08 15.05 -1.11
CA GLY A 25 11.79 14.78 0.13
C GLY A 25 13.18 15.44 0.14
N PRO A 26 13.96 15.30 1.21
CA PRO A 26 15.29 15.91 1.33
C PRO A 26 16.37 15.29 0.42
N ARG A 27 16.09 14.16 -0.25
CA ARG A 27 16.99 13.52 -1.23
C ARG A 27 16.19 12.72 -2.27
N VAL A 28 15.44 11.74 -1.78
CA VAL A 28 14.55 10.90 -2.59
C VAL A 28 13.36 10.43 -1.75
N ALA A 29 12.18 10.37 -2.35
CA ALA A 29 10.95 9.93 -1.72
C ALA A 29 10.25 8.84 -2.54
N LEU A 30 9.48 7.98 -1.88
CA LEU A 30 8.62 6.99 -2.53
C LEU A 30 7.27 7.63 -2.88
N ASP A 31 6.85 7.59 -4.14
CA ASP A 31 5.45 7.81 -4.53
C ASP A 31 4.69 6.49 -4.33
N PRO A 32 3.86 6.34 -3.29
CA PRO A 32 3.19 5.08 -2.98
C PRO A 32 2.09 4.69 -3.98
N ILE A 33 1.65 5.63 -4.84
CA ILE A 33 0.60 5.37 -5.84
C ILE A 33 1.19 4.77 -7.10
N ARG A 34 2.32 5.35 -7.54
CA ARG A 34 3.05 4.89 -8.71
C ARG A 34 4.09 3.82 -8.38
N MET A 35 4.41 3.66 -7.10
CA MET A 35 5.59 2.92 -6.63
C MET A 35 6.87 3.38 -7.36
N GLY A 36 6.97 4.68 -7.63
CA GLY A 36 8.14 5.30 -8.26
C GLY A 36 8.97 6.06 -7.23
N VAL A 37 10.16 6.48 -7.63
CA VAL A 37 10.99 7.39 -6.84
C VAL A 37 10.79 8.84 -7.29
N VAL A 38 10.84 9.76 -6.34
CA VAL A 38 10.78 11.20 -6.56
C VAL A 38 12.05 11.82 -6.00
N TRP A 39 12.91 12.30 -6.89
CA TRP A 39 14.16 12.96 -6.55
C TRP A 39 13.93 14.39 -6.04
N GLU A 40 14.87 14.91 -5.26
CA GLU A 40 14.83 16.27 -4.69
C GLU A 40 14.70 17.39 -5.76
N ASP A 41 15.23 17.16 -6.95
CA ASP A 41 15.21 18.09 -8.09
C ASP A 41 13.95 17.97 -8.94
N ALA A 42 12.98 17.14 -8.53
CA ALA A 42 11.73 17.01 -9.24
C ALA A 42 10.97 18.35 -9.31
N PRO A 43 10.33 18.67 -10.46
CA PRO A 43 9.65 19.95 -10.63
C PRO A 43 8.57 20.20 -9.57
N ARG A 44 8.67 21.32 -8.86
CA ARG A 44 7.63 21.73 -7.90
C ARG A 44 6.38 22.17 -8.66
N ARG A 45 5.27 21.46 -8.45
CA ARG A 45 3.95 21.88 -8.96
C ARG A 45 3.10 22.41 -7.83
N ILE A 46 2.41 23.52 -8.10
CA ILE A 46 1.49 24.17 -7.17
C ILE A 46 0.28 23.25 -6.95
N LEU A 47 -0.19 23.16 -5.70
CA LEU A 47 -1.41 22.45 -5.38
C LEU A 47 -2.61 23.09 -6.11
N PRO A 48 -3.50 22.32 -6.75
CA PRO A 48 -4.69 22.88 -7.41
C PRO A 48 -5.53 23.67 -6.41
N ALA A 49 -5.85 24.95 -6.66
CA ALA A 49 -6.41 25.88 -5.65
C ALA A 49 -7.66 25.38 -4.88
N GLU A 50 -8.47 24.50 -5.46
CA GLU A 50 -9.66 23.94 -4.81
C GLU A 50 -9.68 22.41 -4.83
N GLY A 51 -9.81 21.78 -3.66
CA GLY A 51 -10.06 20.35 -3.52
C GLY A 51 -11.55 20.09 -3.39
N SER A 52 -12.24 19.76 -4.48
CA SER A 52 -13.64 19.31 -4.37
C SER A 52 -13.70 17.95 -3.65
N VAL A 53 -14.27 17.92 -2.45
CA VAL A 53 -14.53 16.66 -1.73
C VAL A 53 -15.76 15.95 -2.34
N PRO A 54 -15.71 14.65 -2.64
CA PRO A 54 -16.85 13.86 -3.10
C PRO A 54 -18.04 13.92 -2.14
N ARG A 55 -19.28 13.88 -2.68
CA ARG A 55 -20.50 13.84 -1.84
C ARG A 55 -20.66 12.48 -1.15
N ASP A 56 -20.46 11.41 -1.90
CA ASP A 56 -20.54 10.05 -1.38
C ASP A 56 -19.25 9.66 -0.62
N PRO A 57 -19.35 8.83 0.43
CA PRO A 57 -18.18 8.28 1.12
C PRO A 57 -17.22 7.59 0.16
N VAL A 58 -15.93 7.90 0.28
CA VAL A 58 -14.87 7.32 -0.56
C VAL A 58 -13.74 6.73 0.29
N ARG A 59 -12.89 5.94 -0.38
CA ARG A 59 -11.56 5.58 0.13
C ARG A 59 -10.56 6.57 -0.46
N ALA A 60 -10.16 7.55 0.34
CA ALA A 60 -9.21 8.58 -0.08
C ALA A 60 -7.79 8.19 0.32
N ILE A 61 -6.82 8.47 -0.56
CA ILE A 61 -5.42 8.64 -0.14
C ILE A 61 -5.15 10.13 0.02
N VAL A 62 -4.55 10.51 1.14
CA VAL A 62 -4.27 11.89 1.51
C VAL A 62 -2.82 11.98 1.94
N PHE A 63 -2.05 12.94 1.45
CA PHE A 63 -0.68 13.15 1.90
C PHE A 63 -0.65 14.12 3.08
N ALA A 64 0.15 13.83 4.11
CA ALA A 64 0.21 14.60 5.34
C ALA A 64 0.57 16.07 5.09
N ARG A 65 1.52 16.35 4.18
CA ARG A 65 1.83 17.75 3.77
C ARG A 65 0.61 18.50 3.22
N VAL A 66 -0.20 17.81 2.42
CA VAL A 66 -1.43 18.40 1.84
C VAL A 66 -2.49 18.59 2.89
N ALA A 67 -2.66 17.63 3.80
CA ALA A 67 -3.60 17.75 4.90
C ALA A 67 -3.25 18.93 5.81
N ARG A 68 -1.96 19.17 6.08
CA ARG A 68 -1.48 20.32 6.86
C ARG A 68 -1.75 21.65 6.15
N GLU A 69 -1.54 21.72 4.84
CA GLU A 69 -1.80 22.95 4.07
C GLU A 69 -3.30 23.17 3.78
N ARG A 70 -4.12 22.13 3.96
CA ARG A 70 -5.56 22.10 3.62
C ARG A 70 -6.34 21.28 4.62
N GLU A 71 -6.37 21.77 5.85
CA GLU A 71 -7.02 21.09 6.98
C GLU A 71 -8.49 20.75 6.66
N ASP A 72 -9.18 21.63 5.92
CA ASP A 72 -10.59 21.43 5.55
C ASP A 72 -10.82 20.18 4.71
N VAL A 73 -9.90 19.80 3.82
CA VAL A 73 -10.12 18.68 2.88
C VAL A 73 -10.18 17.35 3.61
N LEU A 74 -9.24 17.10 4.54
CA LEU A 74 -9.20 15.85 5.31
C LEU A 74 -10.41 15.76 6.23
N LEU A 75 -10.70 16.82 7.00
CA LEU A 75 -11.83 16.85 7.93
C LEU A 75 -13.16 16.67 7.19
N ARG A 76 -13.39 17.36 6.06
CA ARG A 76 -14.61 17.22 5.26
C ARG A 76 -14.77 15.83 4.65
N LEU A 77 -13.67 15.15 4.26
CA LEU A 77 -13.73 13.76 3.83
C LEU A 77 -14.26 12.87 4.95
N LEU A 78 -13.69 13.03 6.15
CA LEU A 78 -14.06 12.25 7.34
C LEU A 78 -15.50 12.56 7.80
N GLU A 79 -15.92 13.81 7.86
CA GLU A 79 -17.29 14.22 8.18
C GLU A 79 -18.33 13.54 7.27
N ARG A 80 -18.02 13.46 5.97
CA ARG A 80 -18.87 12.80 4.95
C ARG A 80 -18.85 11.28 5.00
N GLY A 81 -18.15 10.67 5.95
CA GLY A 81 -18.11 9.22 6.10
C GLY A 81 -17.00 8.52 5.31
N SER A 82 -16.11 9.26 4.65
CA SER A 82 -14.98 8.66 3.93
C SER A 82 -13.95 8.06 4.90
N SER A 83 -13.13 7.16 4.39
CA SER A 83 -11.91 6.70 5.07
C SER A 83 -10.67 7.25 4.36
N ALA A 84 -9.66 7.65 5.12
CA ALA A 84 -8.42 8.23 4.63
C ALA A 84 -7.22 7.31 4.94
N LEU A 85 -6.48 6.97 3.90
CA LEU A 85 -5.12 6.46 3.99
C LEU A 85 -4.18 7.65 3.96
N LEU A 86 -3.63 8.01 5.12
CA LEU A 86 -2.78 9.18 5.29
C LEU A 86 -1.31 8.82 5.05
N VAL A 87 -0.72 9.31 3.97
CA VAL A 87 0.68 9.11 3.63
C VAL A 87 1.55 10.03 4.48
N LEU A 88 2.46 9.44 5.27
CA LEU A 88 3.41 10.16 6.11
C LEU A 88 4.63 10.58 5.28
N ASP A 89 4.44 11.61 4.44
CA ASP A 89 5.42 12.16 3.50
C ASP A 89 6.29 13.30 4.08
N ASP A 90 6.04 13.66 5.34
CA ASP A 90 6.88 14.55 6.13
C ASP A 90 6.97 14.01 7.56
N PRO A 91 8.16 13.56 8.02
CA PRO A 91 8.30 13.01 9.36
C PRO A 91 8.09 14.05 10.47
N ALA A 92 8.09 15.35 10.14
CA ALA A 92 7.81 16.41 11.11
C ALA A 92 6.31 16.62 11.35
N ILE A 93 5.42 16.04 10.54
CA ILE A 93 3.97 16.20 10.68
C ILE A 93 3.42 15.15 11.65
N THR A 94 2.79 15.63 12.70
CA THR A 94 2.15 14.85 13.76
C THR A 94 0.62 14.83 13.57
N PRO A 95 -0.11 13.93 14.25
CA PRO A 95 -1.57 13.98 14.25
C PRO A 95 -2.14 15.31 14.75
N GLY A 96 -1.47 15.94 15.73
CA GLY A 96 -1.88 17.23 16.30
C GLY A 96 -1.83 18.37 15.28
N ASP A 97 -0.82 18.37 14.39
CA ASP A 97 -0.71 19.35 13.29
C ASP A 97 -1.85 19.23 12.26
N LEU A 98 -2.59 18.12 12.29
CA LEU A 98 -3.71 17.84 11.40
C LEU A 98 -5.08 17.92 12.11
N GLY A 99 -5.10 18.34 13.37
CA GLY A 99 -6.32 18.37 14.19
C GLY A 99 -6.93 16.98 14.42
N LEU A 100 -6.11 15.93 14.41
CA LEU A 100 -6.56 14.56 14.60
C LEU A 100 -6.34 14.10 16.03
N GLU A 101 -7.39 13.53 16.62
CA GLU A 101 -7.33 12.87 17.91
C GLU A 101 -7.38 11.34 17.72
N PRO A 102 -6.59 10.56 18.48
CA PRO A 102 -6.70 9.10 18.46
C PRO A 102 -8.09 8.68 18.92
N SER A 103 -8.84 8.02 18.04
CA SER A 103 -10.13 7.41 18.39
C SER A 103 -10.05 5.91 18.18
N PRO A 104 -10.15 5.09 19.25
CA PRO A 104 -10.01 3.64 19.16
C PRO A 104 -11.11 3.00 18.29
N ASP A 105 -12.27 3.65 18.19
CA ASP A 105 -13.43 3.17 17.43
C ASP A 105 -13.44 3.66 15.98
N GLU A 106 -12.61 4.65 15.64
CA GLU A 106 -12.64 5.28 14.33
C GLU A 106 -11.64 4.65 13.36
N ALA A 107 -12.02 3.50 12.81
CA ALA A 107 -11.29 2.77 11.77
C ALA A 107 -11.16 3.50 10.41
N ARG A 108 -11.45 4.81 10.36
CA ARG A 108 -11.51 5.61 9.13
C ARG A 108 -10.19 6.25 8.77
N ILE A 109 -9.28 6.44 9.73
CA ILE A 109 -7.93 6.95 9.47
C ILE A 109 -6.95 5.80 9.59
N THR A 110 -6.09 5.65 8.58
CA THR A 110 -4.98 4.71 8.62
C THR A 110 -3.74 5.41 8.11
N ALA A 111 -2.68 5.44 8.90
CA ALA A 111 -1.42 6.06 8.50
C ALA A 111 -0.58 5.07 7.67
N LEU A 112 0.08 5.57 6.63
CA LEU A 112 0.94 4.81 5.72
C LEU A 112 2.32 5.45 5.68
N LEU A 113 3.33 4.72 6.13
CA LEU A 113 4.73 5.12 6.03
C LEU A 113 5.33 4.65 4.70
N PRO A 114 5.74 5.54 3.78
CA PRO A 114 6.53 5.15 2.61
C PRO A 114 7.97 4.82 3.03
N VAL A 115 8.43 3.63 2.68
CA VAL A 115 9.77 3.16 3.03
C VAL A 115 10.52 2.81 1.74
N LEU A 116 11.55 3.60 1.47
CA LEU A 116 12.55 3.26 0.45
C LEU A 116 13.53 2.21 1.01
N PRO A 117 14.02 1.30 0.17
CA PRO A 117 15.09 0.40 0.57
C PRO A 117 16.45 1.13 0.50
N PHE A 118 17.47 0.59 1.16
CA PHE A 118 18.86 1.00 0.89
C PHE A 118 19.22 0.68 -0.59
N PRO A 119 20.08 1.46 -1.27
CA PRO A 119 20.72 2.73 -0.90
C PRO A 119 19.86 3.99 -1.03
N LEU A 120 18.59 3.88 -1.43
CA LEU A 120 17.70 5.04 -1.57
C LEU A 120 17.27 5.65 -0.23
N SER A 121 17.39 4.91 0.87
CA SER A 121 17.07 5.38 2.22
C SER A 121 18.30 5.57 3.09
N ASP A 122 18.33 6.63 3.90
CA ASP A 122 19.32 6.82 4.97
C ASP A 122 18.96 6.07 6.28
N GLY A 123 17.95 5.20 6.24
CA GLY A 123 17.44 4.48 7.42
C GLY A 123 15.92 4.44 7.49
N LEU A 124 15.40 3.78 8.52
CA LEU A 124 13.96 3.74 8.82
C LEU A 124 13.68 4.69 9.99
N ARG A 125 12.84 5.68 9.74
CA ARG A 125 12.28 6.55 10.78
C ARG A 125 10.83 6.15 10.99
N THR A 126 10.54 5.53 12.13
CA THR A 126 9.20 5.07 12.47
C THR A 126 8.36 6.22 13.04
N PRO A 127 7.06 6.29 12.73
CA PRO A 127 6.21 7.39 13.15
C PRO A 127 5.73 7.23 14.60
N THR A 128 6.57 7.55 15.57
CA THR A 128 6.27 7.38 17.02
C THR A 128 5.02 8.14 17.45
N GLU A 129 4.82 9.35 16.92
CA GLU A 129 3.64 10.19 17.21
C GLU A 129 2.33 9.58 16.69
N TRP A 130 2.40 8.56 15.83
CA TRP A 130 1.25 7.90 15.21
C TRP A 130 0.87 6.59 15.90
N GLN A 131 1.51 6.22 17.02
CA GLN A 131 1.25 4.96 17.73
C GLN A 131 -0.20 4.82 18.24
N GLY A 132 -0.90 5.93 18.49
CA GLY A 132 -2.33 5.94 18.84
C GLY A 132 -3.28 5.63 17.67
N PHE A 133 -2.76 5.58 16.43
CA PHE A 133 -3.52 5.32 15.22
C PHE A 133 -3.15 3.95 14.62
N ARG A 134 -4.07 3.40 13.82
CA ARG A 134 -3.71 2.27 12.96
C ARG A 134 -2.71 2.75 11.92
N TRP A 135 -1.57 2.08 11.84
CA TRP A 135 -0.54 2.42 10.86
C TRP A 135 0.16 1.19 10.30
N GLY A 136 0.73 1.37 9.11
CA GLY A 136 1.54 0.37 8.43
C GLY A 136 2.51 1.04 7.48
N ALA A 137 3.19 0.24 6.67
CA ALA A 137 4.19 0.73 5.73
C ALA A 137 3.92 0.28 4.29
N VAL A 138 4.42 1.05 3.33
CA VAL A 138 4.61 0.58 1.95
C VAL A 138 6.11 0.49 1.69
N LEU A 139 6.58 -0.72 1.41
CA LEU A 139 7.97 -1.07 1.17
C LEU A 139 8.23 -1.06 -0.34
N GLY A 140 9.09 -0.14 -0.78
CA GLY A 140 9.67 -0.21 -2.13
C GLY A 140 10.66 -1.36 -2.23
N LEU A 141 10.54 -2.18 -3.27
CA LEU A 141 11.46 -3.28 -3.53
C LEU A 141 12.24 -3.03 -4.82
N PHE A 142 13.55 -3.25 -4.79
CA PHE A 142 14.35 -3.44 -5.99
C PHE A 142 15.56 -4.32 -5.68
N PRO A 143 16.18 -4.97 -6.69
CA PRO A 143 17.36 -5.81 -6.45
C PRO A 143 18.60 -4.97 -6.14
N PHE A 144 19.27 -5.26 -5.03
CA PHE A 144 20.59 -4.73 -4.68
C PHE A 144 21.33 -5.72 -3.77
N PRO A 145 22.65 -5.55 -3.58
CA PRO A 145 23.43 -6.39 -2.66
C PRO A 145 22.90 -6.32 -1.21
N GLY A 146 22.42 -7.45 -0.67
CA GLY A 146 21.87 -7.51 0.69
C GLY A 146 20.36 -7.18 0.79
N ALA A 147 19.64 -7.14 -0.33
CA ALA A 147 18.22 -6.79 -0.35
C ALA A 147 17.33 -7.75 0.47
N ALA A 148 17.68 -9.04 0.52
CA ALA A 148 16.93 -10.04 1.29
C ALA A 148 16.99 -9.74 2.79
N GLU A 149 18.20 -9.59 3.32
CA GLU A 149 18.45 -9.28 4.73
C GLU A 149 17.83 -7.92 5.10
N GLU A 150 17.88 -6.95 4.19
CA GLU A 150 17.28 -5.64 4.42
C GLU A 150 15.76 -5.72 4.57
N VAL A 151 15.07 -6.49 3.71
CA VAL A 151 13.61 -6.66 3.80
C VAL A 151 13.23 -7.30 5.14
N GLU A 152 13.88 -8.39 5.55
CA GLU A 152 13.59 -9.05 6.83
C GLU A 152 13.84 -8.12 8.03
N ARG A 153 14.95 -7.38 8.00
CA ARG A 153 15.31 -6.39 9.01
C ARG A 153 14.25 -5.30 9.10
N ARG A 154 13.83 -4.73 7.97
CA ARG A 154 12.81 -3.66 7.91
C ARG A 154 11.47 -4.14 8.44
N VAL A 155 11.02 -5.32 8.05
CA VAL A 155 9.77 -5.91 8.57
C VAL A 155 9.83 -6.07 10.09
N THR A 156 10.95 -6.58 10.61
CA THR A 156 11.16 -6.73 12.06
C THR A 156 11.13 -5.38 12.78
N GLN A 157 11.79 -4.36 12.24
CA GLN A 157 11.79 -3.01 12.80
C GLN A 157 10.38 -2.39 12.79
N LEU A 158 9.63 -2.55 11.70
CA LEU A 158 8.25 -2.06 11.59
C LEU A 158 7.34 -2.73 12.61
N LYS A 159 7.41 -4.07 12.75
CA LYS A 159 6.63 -4.81 13.74
C LYS A 159 6.94 -4.34 15.16
N LYS A 160 8.22 -4.19 15.50
CA LYS A 160 8.66 -3.70 16.81
C LYS A 160 8.14 -2.29 17.12
N ALA A 161 7.97 -1.45 16.10
CA ALA A 161 7.42 -0.11 16.24
C ALA A 161 5.88 -0.07 16.31
N GLY A 162 5.20 -1.20 16.13
CA GLY A 162 3.74 -1.31 16.22
C GLY A 162 2.98 -1.26 14.89
N ALA A 163 3.66 -1.41 13.75
CA ALA A 163 2.97 -1.51 12.46
C ALA A 163 2.03 -2.72 12.42
N GLY A 164 0.78 -2.50 12.03
CA GLY A 164 -0.22 -3.57 11.88
C GLY A 164 -0.12 -4.32 10.55
N PHE A 165 0.33 -3.63 9.51
CA PHE A 165 0.43 -4.17 8.15
C PHE A 165 1.65 -3.60 7.42
N ALA A 166 2.08 -4.27 6.36
CA ALA A 166 2.92 -3.65 5.35
C ALA A 166 2.61 -4.20 3.96
N ILE A 167 2.71 -3.32 2.97
CA ILE A 167 2.55 -3.66 1.56
C ILE A 167 3.92 -3.59 0.91
N ALA A 168 4.37 -4.66 0.28
CA ALA A 168 5.64 -4.67 -0.43
C ALA A 168 5.39 -4.74 -1.94
N ALA A 169 6.04 -3.87 -2.71
CA ALA A 169 5.94 -3.90 -4.16
C ALA A 169 7.22 -3.41 -4.86
N PRO A 170 7.50 -3.92 -6.08
CA PRO A 170 8.58 -3.45 -6.92
C PRO A 170 8.49 -1.97 -7.24
N LEU A 171 9.62 -1.28 -7.11
CA LEU A 171 9.76 0.07 -7.58
C LEU A 171 9.75 0.11 -9.12
N LEU A 172 8.99 1.04 -9.67
CA LEU A 172 9.01 1.39 -11.09
C LEU A 172 10.16 2.35 -11.34
N LEU A 173 11.38 1.80 -11.43
CA LEU A 173 12.61 2.54 -11.70
C LEU A 173 12.82 2.71 -13.21
N THR A 174 12.86 3.96 -13.67
CA THR A 174 13.26 4.31 -15.04
C THR A 174 14.77 4.07 -15.24
N PRO A 175 15.26 3.98 -16.49
CA PRO A 175 16.70 3.93 -16.74
C PRO A 175 17.46 5.07 -16.06
N THR A 176 16.92 6.29 -16.07
CA THR A 176 17.52 7.45 -15.39
C THR A 176 17.58 7.25 -13.87
N ASP A 177 16.54 6.69 -13.25
CA ASP A 177 16.55 6.40 -11.81
C ASP A 177 17.65 5.39 -11.46
N ARG A 178 17.83 4.35 -12.27
CA ARG A 178 18.86 3.32 -12.04
C ARG A 178 20.27 3.90 -12.13
N HIS A 179 20.54 4.75 -13.11
CA HIS A 179 21.85 5.41 -13.22
C HIS A 179 22.09 6.30 -11.99
N ARG A 180 21.11 7.12 -11.59
CA ARG A 180 21.25 7.96 -10.38
C ARG A 180 21.49 7.15 -9.11
N ILE A 181 20.88 5.97 -8.98
CA ILE A 181 21.13 5.06 -7.86
C ILE A 181 22.59 4.57 -7.87
N LEU A 182 23.10 4.18 -9.05
CA LEU A 182 24.49 3.74 -9.22
C LEU A 182 25.47 4.88 -8.93
N ASP A 183 25.26 6.06 -9.53
CA ASP A 183 26.10 7.25 -9.30
C ASP A 183 26.12 7.64 -7.82
N GLY A 184 24.97 7.54 -7.14
CA GLY A 184 24.84 7.81 -5.71
C GLY A 184 25.54 6.79 -4.80
N SER A 185 26.10 5.71 -5.37
CA SER A 185 26.86 4.67 -4.66
C SER A 185 28.37 4.73 -4.91
N GLU A 186 28.86 5.72 -5.67
CA GLU A 186 30.29 5.90 -5.90
C GLU A 186 31.07 6.07 -4.58
N GLY A 187 32.20 5.37 -4.47
CA GLY A 187 33.07 5.36 -3.30
C GLY A 187 32.60 4.46 -2.17
N THR A 188 31.55 3.66 -2.35
CA THR A 188 31.01 2.75 -1.33
C THR A 188 31.57 1.33 -1.42
N GLY A 189 32.22 0.96 -2.54
CA GLY A 189 32.70 -0.40 -2.80
C GLY A 189 31.59 -1.38 -3.19
N LEU A 190 30.37 -0.89 -3.44
CA LEU A 190 29.21 -1.67 -3.89
C LEU A 190 28.89 -1.48 -5.37
N GLU A 191 29.62 -0.62 -6.07
CA GLU A 191 29.31 -0.11 -7.42
C GLU A 191 29.14 -1.26 -8.41
N ASP A 192 30.17 -2.09 -8.59
CA ASP A 192 30.15 -3.22 -9.53
C ASP A 192 29.00 -4.19 -9.24
N ARG A 193 28.72 -4.46 -7.96
CA ARG A 193 27.65 -5.38 -7.56
C ARG A 193 26.27 -4.76 -7.77
N LEU A 194 26.14 -3.47 -7.53
CA LEU A 194 24.89 -2.72 -7.71
C LEU A 194 24.59 -2.52 -9.21
N GLU A 195 25.59 -2.21 -10.02
CA GLU A 195 25.48 -2.13 -11.48
C GLU A 195 24.98 -3.47 -12.04
N ASN A 196 25.59 -4.58 -11.60
CA ASN A 196 25.12 -5.92 -11.96
C ASN A 196 23.66 -6.15 -11.58
N CYS A 197 23.22 -5.75 -10.38
CA CYS A 197 21.83 -5.89 -9.95
C CYS A 197 20.85 -5.03 -10.77
N LEU A 198 21.25 -3.83 -11.21
CA LEU A 198 20.36 -2.86 -11.86
C LEU A 198 20.25 -3.05 -13.39
N PHE A 199 21.32 -3.54 -14.02
CA PHE A 199 21.45 -3.55 -15.48
C PHE A 199 21.72 -4.92 -16.10
N HIS A 200 22.33 -5.86 -15.38
CA HIS A 200 22.80 -7.12 -15.97
C HIS A 200 22.05 -8.36 -15.49
N ALA A 201 21.63 -8.40 -14.23
CA ALA A 201 20.83 -9.48 -13.68
C ALA A 201 19.40 -9.47 -14.25
N ASP A 202 18.73 -10.63 -14.20
CA ASP A 202 17.29 -10.72 -14.46
C ASP A 202 16.52 -10.00 -13.34
N VAL A 203 16.30 -8.70 -13.54
CA VAL A 203 15.62 -7.81 -12.59
C VAL A 203 14.22 -8.34 -12.28
N GLY A 204 13.52 -8.94 -13.26
CA GLY A 204 12.18 -9.49 -13.06
C GLY A 204 12.17 -10.63 -12.05
N ARG A 205 13.08 -11.62 -12.21
CA ARG A 205 13.23 -12.71 -11.23
C ARG A 205 13.65 -12.20 -9.85
N GLY A 206 14.56 -11.23 -9.79
CA GLY A 206 14.99 -10.62 -8.53
C GLY A 206 13.82 -9.95 -7.78
N LEU A 207 12.99 -9.22 -8.49
CA LEU A 207 11.78 -8.58 -7.93
C LEU A 207 10.77 -9.60 -7.40
N HIS A 208 10.47 -10.65 -8.17
CA HIS A 208 9.58 -11.72 -7.73
C HIS A 208 10.11 -12.47 -6.49
N ALA A 209 11.43 -12.67 -6.40
CA ALA A 209 12.05 -13.25 -5.21
C ALA A 209 11.89 -12.34 -3.98
N LEU A 210 12.12 -11.04 -4.13
CA LEU A 210 11.97 -10.06 -3.05
C LEU A 210 10.52 -9.93 -2.58
N GLU A 211 9.55 -9.91 -3.48
CA GLU A 211 8.12 -9.87 -3.10
C GLU A 211 7.70 -11.11 -2.30
N ARG A 212 8.13 -12.30 -2.74
CA ARG A 212 7.88 -13.54 -2.00
C ARG A 212 8.53 -13.51 -0.62
N LEU A 213 9.78 -13.08 -0.54
CA LEU A 213 10.51 -12.95 0.71
C LEU A 213 9.84 -11.96 1.67
N ALA A 214 9.39 -10.81 1.16
CA ALA A 214 8.62 -9.84 1.94
C ALA A 214 7.31 -10.47 2.47
N GLY A 215 6.59 -11.22 1.64
CA GLY A 215 5.40 -11.96 2.06
C GLY A 215 5.67 -12.96 3.19
N VAL A 216 6.75 -13.73 3.09
CA VAL A 216 7.18 -14.67 4.14
C VAL A 216 7.59 -13.94 5.42
N ALA A 217 8.36 -12.87 5.30
CA ALA A 217 8.80 -12.07 6.45
C ALA A 217 7.61 -11.45 7.19
N LEU A 218 6.62 -10.91 6.46
CA LEU A 218 5.41 -10.33 7.04
C LEU A 218 4.56 -11.39 7.75
N HIS A 219 4.42 -12.57 7.15
CA HIS A 219 3.73 -13.70 7.78
C HIS A 219 4.42 -14.12 9.09
N LYS A 220 5.74 -14.31 9.08
CA LYS A 220 6.53 -14.64 10.28
C LYS A 220 6.41 -13.57 11.38
N ALA A 221 6.34 -12.30 11.00
CA ALA A 221 6.17 -11.18 11.92
C ALA A 221 4.73 -11.00 12.43
N GLY A 222 3.75 -11.76 11.91
CA GLY A 222 2.34 -11.59 12.22
C GLY A 222 1.83 -10.20 11.81
N MET A 223 2.21 -9.75 10.62
CA MET A 223 1.72 -8.52 9.99
C MET A 223 0.87 -8.84 8.78
N ASP A 224 -0.18 -8.05 8.54
CA ASP A 224 -0.99 -8.21 7.33
C ASP A 224 -0.19 -7.75 6.09
N PRO A 225 -0.09 -8.56 5.02
CA PRO A 225 0.62 -8.22 3.78
C PRO A 225 -0.23 -7.41 2.78
N PHE A 226 -1.32 -6.82 3.24
CA PHE A 226 -2.28 -6.01 2.48
C PHE A 226 -2.85 -4.93 3.39
N LEU A 227 -3.56 -3.94 2.86
CA LEU A 227 -4.23 -2.92 3.66
C LEU A 227 -5.53 -3.49 4.25
N PRO A 228 -5.60 -3.79 5.56
CA PRO A 228 -6.74 -4.52 6.13
C PRO A 228 -7.88 -3.58 6.54
N CYS A 229 -7.66 -2.26 6.49
CA CYS A 229 -8.56 -1.25 7.01
C CYS A 229 -8.60 -0.04 6.08
N MET A 230 -9.80 0.31 5.62
CA MET A 230 -10.19 1.56 4.96
C MET A 230 -11.70 1.44 4.75
N VAL A 231 -12.47 1.60 5.82
CA VAL A 231 -13.91 1.28 5.81
C VAL A 231 -14.71 2.57 5.82
N PRO A 232 -15.19 3.05 4.66
CA PRO A 232 -16.17 4.11 4.62
C PRO A 232 -17.42 3.76 5.43
N ARG A 233 -18.11 4.79 5.93
CA ARG A 233 -19.36 4.64 6.69
C ARG A 233 -20.39 3.83 5.88
N GLY A 234 -21.02 2.87 6.53
CA GLY A 234 -22.06 2.02 5.94
C GLY A 234 -21.54 0.78 5.22
N LEU A 235 -20.24 0.52 5.23
CA LEU A 235 -19.64 -0.69 4.66
C LEU A 235 -19.19 -1.66 5.77
N ASN A 236 -19.15 -2.95 5.43
CA ASN A 236 -18.73 -3.98 6.36
C ASN A 236 -17.18 -4.10 6.43
N PRO A 237 -16.55 -4.03 7.62
CA PRO A 237 -15.11 -4.17 7.76
C PRO A 237 -14.57 -5.52 7.26
N GLN A 238 -15.29 -6.62 7.46
CA GLN A 238 -14.88 -7.95 6.98
C GLN A 238 -14.97 -8.08 5.47
N ALA A 239 -15.94 -7.41 4.84
CA ALA A 239 -16.01 -7.33 3.38
C ALA A 239 -14.79 -6.59 2.80
N VAL A 240 -14.43 -5.44 3.37
CA VAL A 240 -13.24 -4.67 2.95
C VAL A 240 -11.95 -5.47 3.16
N ARG A 241 -11.81 -6.12 4.32
CA ARG A 241 -10.65 -6.98 4.62
C ARG A 241 -10.54 -8.13 3.62
N THR A 242 -11.65 -8.83 3.37
CA THR A 242 -11.69 -9.94 2.40
C THR A 242 -11.36 -9.45 1.00
N ALA A 243 -11.85 -8.28 0.58
CA ALA A 243 -11.50 -7.68 -0.71
C ALA A 243 -9.99 -7.43 -0.85
N GLY A 244 -9.34 -6.94 0.22
CA GLY A 244 -7.88 -6.79 0.27
C GLY A 244 -7.13 -8.11 0.13
N MET A 245 -7.61 -9.17 0.79
CA MET A 245 -7.03 -10.52 0.69
C MET A 245 -7.15 -11.08 -0.73
N LEU A 246 -8.32 -10.95 -1.36
CA LEU A 246 -8.54 -11.43 -2.73
C LEU A 246 -7.64 -10.70 -3.75
N ARG A 247 -7.41 -9.39 -3.57
CA ARG A 247 -6.49 -8.60 -4.41
C ARG A 247 -5.03 -9.03 -4.25
N LEU A 248 -4.61 -9.29 -3.01
CA LEU A 248 -3.27 -9.83 -2.75
C LEU A 248 -3.08 -11.18 -3.46
N TRP A 249 -4.05 -12.08 -3.35
CA TRP A 249 -4.00 -13.37 -4.03
C TRP A 249 -4.07 -13.24 -5.54
N ALA A 250 -4.90 -12.34 -6.08
CA ALA A 250 -4.92 -12.05 -7.51
C ALA A 250 -3.54 -11.65 -8.02
N ARG A 251 -2.83 -10.78 -7.29
CA ARG A 251 -1.45 -10.39 -7.61
C ARG A 251 -0.50 -11.58 -7.59
N ARG A 252 -0.57 -12.43 -6.56
CA ARG A 252 0.31 -13.59 -6.43
C ARG A 252 0.08 -14.60 -7.57
N LEU A 253 -1.17 -14.85 -7.95
CA LEU A 253 -1.50 -15.75 -9.06
C LEU A 253 -0.98 -15.22 -10.39
N ASP A 254 -1.14 -13.92 -10.68
CA ASP A 254 -0.59 -13.31 -11.89
C ASP A 254 0.95 -13.43 -11.97
N GLN A 255 1.63 -13.43 -10.82
CA GLN A 255 3.09 -13.61 -10.73
C GLN A 255 3.53 -15.07 -10.90
N SER A 256 2.66 -16.03 -10.62
CA SER A 256 2.94 -17.46 -10.77
C SER A 256 2.87 -17.95 -12.24
N HIS A 257 2.55 -17.06 -13.19
CA HIS A 257 2.33 -17.39 -14.62
C HIS A 257 1.21 -18.42 -14.86
N GLU A 258 0.38 -18.68 -13.85
CA GLU A 258 -0.84 -19.49 -13.97
C GLU A 258 -1.94 -18.64 -14.63
N GLU A 259 -2.89 -19.28 -15.30
CA GLU A 259 -3.80 -18.66 -16.27
C GLU A 259 -4.33 -17.27 -15.84
N SER A 260 -4.21 -16.27 -16.71
CA SER A 260 -4.59 -14.87 -16.42
C SER A 260 -6.05 -14.68 -15.99
N SER A 261 -6.90 -15.69 -16.17
CA SER A 261 -8.30 -15.70 -15.75
C SER A 261 -8.50 -15.73 -14.24
N TRP A 262 -7.61 -16.37 -13.46
CA TRP A 262 -7.82 -16.54 -12.02
C TRP A 262 -7.71 -15.22 -11.26
N GLY A 263 -6.63 -14.46 -11.50
CA GLY A 263 -6.44 -13.14 -10.88
C GLY A 263 -7.56 -12.16 -11.24
N TRP A 264 -8.04 -12.19 -12.49
CA TRP A 264 -9.18 -11.37 -12.90
C TRP A 264 -10.48 -11.70 -12.15
N ARG A 265 -10.78 -13.00 -11.95
CA ARG A 265 -11.96 -13.44 -11.18
C ARG A 265 -11.93 -12.92 -9.75
N LEU A 266 -10.78 -13.06 -9.08
CA LEU A 266 -10.59 -12.58 -7.70
C LEU A 266 -10.76 -11.05 -7.60
N ARG A 267 -10.21 -10.28 -8.55
CA ARG A 267 -10.39 -8.81 -8.59
C ARG A 267 -11.84 -8.40 -8.78
N ARG A 268 -12.59 -9.11 -9.63
CA ARG A 268 -14.01 -8.85 -9.84
C ARG A 268 -14.81 -9.07 -8.56
N ALA A 269 -14.56 -10.16 -7.85
CA ALA A 269 -15.18 -10.44 -6.56
C ALA A 269 -14.81 -9.40 -5.50
N ALA A 270 -13.53 -9.02 -5.41
CA ALA A 270 -13.05 -7.98 -4.50
C ALA A 270 -13.75 -6.62 -4.73
N ALA A 271 -14.00 -6.26 -5.99
CA ALA A 271 -14.71 -5.02 -6.33
C ALA A 271 -16.18 -5.04 -5.89
N ALA A 272 -16.83 -6.20 -5.85
CA ALA A 272 -18.19 -6.33 -5.32
C ALA A 272 -18.20 -6.26 -3.78
N LEU A 273 -17.23 -6.89 -3.12
CA LEU A 273 -17.08 -6.85 -1.66
C LEU A 273 -16.85 -5.43 -1.12
N ASP A 274 -16.14 -4.57 -1.85
CA ASP A 274 -15.90 -3.18 -1.45
C ASP A 274 -17.18 -2.37 -1.21
N ARG A 275 -18.33 -2.82 -1.74
CA ARG A 275 -19.63 -2.16 -1.62
C ARG A 275 -20.61 -2.97 -0.79
N LEU A 276 -20.17 -4.09 -0.22
CA LEU A 276 -21.04 -5.01 0.49
C LEU A 276 -21.29 -4.52 1.92
N PRO A 277 -22.56 -4.29 2.32
CA PRO A 277 -22.90 -3.90 3.68
C PRO A 277 -22.95 -5.09 4.65
N ASN A 278 -23.07 -6.31 4.13
CA ASN A 278 -23.19 -7.54 4.90
C ASN A 278 -21.81 -8.18 5.15
N ASP A 279 -21.74 -9.02 6.18
CA ASP A 279 -20.56 -9.85 6.43
C ASP A 279 -20.48 -10.97 5.38
N PRO A 280 -19.40 -11.05 4.58
CA PRO A 280 -19.26 -12.10 3.57
C PRO A 280 -19.20 -13.51 4.18
N ALA A 281 -18.72 -13.69 5.41
CA ALA A 281 -18.68 -14.99 6.07
C ALA A 281 -20.09 -15.47 6.42
N ALA A 282 -20.94 -14.59 6.96
CA ALA A 282 -22.34 -14.88 7.23
C ALA A 282 -23.10 -15.23 5.95
N LEU A 283 -22.89 -14.47 4.85
CA LEU A 283 -23.48 -14.80 3.55
C LEU A 283 -23.00 -16.17 3.04
N ALA A 284 -21.75 -16.55 3.31
CA ALA A 284 -21.25 -17.85 2.91
C ALA A 284 -21.94 -18.96 3.73
N ASP A 285 -22.09 -18.80 5.04
CA ASP A 285 -22.74 -19.81 5.89
C ASP A 285 -24.22 -20.04 5.51
N GLU A 286 -24.88 -19.03 4.94
CA GLU A 286 -26.24 -19.10 4.40
C GLU A 286 -26.32 -19.52 2.92
N ASP A 287 -25.20 -19.91 2.28
CA ASP A 287 -25.13 -20.23 0.84
C ASP A 287 -25.57 -19.07 -0.10
N ASN A 288 -25.44 -17.84 0.39
CA ASN A 288 -25.82 -16.60 -0.29
C ASN A 288 -24.63 -15.85 -0.90
N LEU A 289 -23.38 -16.21 -0.57
CA LEU A 289 -22.20 -15.52 -1.09
C LEU A 289 -22.09 -15.59 -2.62
N ARG A 290 -22.52 -16.70 -3.23
CA ARG A 290 -22.63 -16.89 -4.68
C ARG A 290 -23.53 -15.89 -5.42
N ILE A 291 -24.42 -15.19 -4.69
CA ILE A 291 -25.29 -14.14 -5.25
C ILE A 291 -24.51 -12.84 -5.46
N VAL A 292 -23.41 -12.65 -4.72
CA VAL A 292 -22.54 -11.48 -4.85
C VAL A 292 -21.83 -11.51 -6.21
N PRO A 293 -21.87 -10.43 -7.01
CA PRO A 293 -21.24 -10.42 -8.32
C PRO A 293 -19.75 -10.82 -8.29
N GLY A 294 -19.37 -11.80 -9.10
CA GLY A 294 -17.99 -12.30 -9.18
C GLY A 294 -17.70 -13.49 -8.27
N PHE A 295 -18.62 -13.90 -7.39
CA PHE A 295 -18.50 -15.14 -6.62
C PHE A 295 -19.13 -16.31 -7.37
N ASP A 296 -18.37 -16.88 -8.30
CA ASP A 296 -18.67 -18.23 -8.78
C ASP A 296 -18.19 -19.30 -7.78
N SER A 297 -18.52 -20.56 -8.04
CA SER A 297 -18.21 -21.68 -7.14
C SER A 297 -16.72 -21.80 -6.80
N TRP A 298 -15.84 -21.46 -7.74
CA TRP A 298 -14.40 -21.48 -7.49
C TRP A 298 -13.99 -20.32 -6.59
N VAL A 299 -14.40 -19.09 -6.89
CA VAL A 299 -14.05 -17.92 -6.08
C VAL A 299 -14.57 -18.06 -4.65
N GLU A 300 -15.78 -18.59 -4.47
CA GLU A 300 -16.32 -18.87 -3.14
C GLU A 300 -15.47 -19.90 -2.38
N SER A 301 -15.18 -21.05 -3.00
CA SER A 301 -14.34 -22.09 -2.40
C SER A 301 -12.96 -21.56 -2.01
N PHE A 302 -12.33 -20.81 -2.92
CA PHE A 302 -11.05 -20.14 -2.72
C PHE A 302 -11.10 -19.18 -1.53
N THR A 303 -12.14 -18.35 -1.44
CA THR A 303 -12.33 -17.39 -0.34
C THR A 303 -12.49 -18.11 1.01
N ARG A 304 -13.27 -19.18 1.06
CA ARG A 304 -13.45 -20.01 2.27
C ARG A 304 -12.14 -20.67 2.72
N ALA A 305 -11.34 -21.16 1.77
CA ALA A 305 -10.04 -21.76 2.06
C ALA A 305 -9.11 -20.74 2.74
N ILE A 306 -9.03 -19.52 2.21
CA ILE A 306 -8.21 -18.46 2.80
C ILE A 306 -8.68 -18.13 4.23
N TRP A 307 -9.98 -17.99 4.47
CA TRP A 307 -10.50 -17.68 5.81
C TRP A 307 -10.15 -18.74 6.86
N ARG A 308 -10.07 -20.01 6.44
CA ARG A 308 -9.76 -21.15 7.32
C ARG A 308 -8.26 -21.43 7.44
N GLY A 309 -7.41 -20.62 6.81
CA GLY A 309 -5.97 -20.84 6.77
C GLY A 309 -5.55 -22.07 5.96
N GLY A 310 -6.40 -22.53 5.05
CA GLY A 310 -6.09 -23.62 4.13
C GLY A 310 -5.31 -23.15 2.90
N GLU A 311 -4.78 -24.11 2.13
CA GLU A 311 -4.24 -23.83 0.80
C GLU A 311 -5.39 -23.49 -0.15
N PRO A 312 -5.35 -22.34 -0.84
CA PRO A 312 -6.34 -22.01 -1.85
C PRO A 312 -6.18 -22.98 -3.03
N VAL A 313 -7.25 -23.71 -3.36
CA VAL A 313 -7.30 -24.73 -4.42
C VAL A 313 -7.47 -24.12 -5.81
#